data_AF-A0A1G6QKW8-F1
#
_entry.id   AF-A0A1G6QKW8-F1
#
_cell.length_a   1.000
_cell.length_b   1.000
_cell.length_c   1.000
_cell.angle_alpha   90.00
_cell.angle_beta   90.00
_cell.angle_gamma   90.00
#
_symmetry.space_group_name_H-M   'P 1'
#
loop_
_entity.id
_entity.type
_entity.pdbx_description
1 polymer ?
#
loop_
_entity_poly.entity_id
_entity_poly.type
_entity_poly.pdbx_seq_one_letter_code
_entity_poly.pdbx_strand_id
1 'polypeptide(L)'
;MTHVTLRSEFEDLIDPYAPIGQVGTGFDFTEGPIWHPADHFLLFSDMPGDVRRRWDARRGVVEVRRPSNKCNGMTYDADLNLIVCEHATSSLIRERPDGRREVLASHYENQELNSPNDVCVHSSGAIYFSDPWYGRMPVYGVERPRQLGFQGVYRVPPGGGAPKLLVDRYLFEQPNGLCFSPDERILYVNDTVQALIRAFDVNADGSLTNPRVFASGIRSELEPGLPDGMKCDQRGNVWVTAPGGVWVYSPGGDLLGKVRLPELVANLAWGGADFRTLYLTATHSVYAIPTKVGPRHEPYMSGKRGGAGATSSTPAPNLTAGEMQIDPQRCAMIIQDMQNDVIMDGGAFAESGAPAHARQQHVVENVRRVAEAARARGVAIIHVWFVVEPGAPGVTLNAPLFEGLVDSKAMVRGSWGAAPVSGLEPRPGDFVVEKMRMSAWEGTRLETILKATGRDMIINTGAWTNMSVEHTARTGADKGYFMIVPEDCCSTMNADWHNAAINFALQNVSVVTNADTVIKALG
;
A
#
# COMPACT_ATOMS: atom_id res chain seq x y z
N MET A 1 -12.57 -17.05 -1.88
CA MET A 1 -13.63 -16.77 -2.88
C MET A 1 -12.93 -16.62 -4.22
N THR A 2 -13.34 -17.37 -5.25
CA THR A 2 -12.67 -17.35 -6.56
C THR A 2 -13.36 -16.34 -7.48
N HIS A 3 -12.61 -15.62 -8.30
CA HIS A 3 -13.17 -14.75 -9.33
C HIS A 3 -13.80 -15.59 -10.47
N VAL A 4 -14.72 -15.00 -11.23
CA VAL A 4 -15.48 -15.73 -12.25
C VAL A 4 -14.93 -15.38 -13.62
N THR A 5 -14.28 -16.35 -14.27
CA THR A 5 -13.93 -16.29 -15.69
C THR A 5 -15.17 -16.62 -16.52
N LEU A 6 -15.58 -15.72 -17.42
CA LEU A 6 -16.61 -15.98 -18.44
C LEU A 6 -15.98 -16.16 -19.83
N ARG A 7 -14.82 -15.54 -20.05
CA ARG A 7 -14.00 -15.65 -21.26
C ARG A 7 -12.52 -15.70 -20.87
N SER A 8 -11.73 -16.46 -21.61
CA SER A 8 -10.32 -16.74 -21.27
C SER A 8 -9.45 -15.48 -21.15
N GLU A 9 -9.78 -14.43 -21.90
CA GLU A 9 -9.08 -13.14 -21.91
C GLU A 9 -9.08 -12.47 -20.52
N PHE A 10 -10.06 -12.78 -19.67
CA PHE A 10 -10.10 -12.29 -18.29
C PHE A 10 -8.89 -12.75 -17.47
N GLU A 11 -8.39 -13.96 -17.72
CA GLU A 11 -7.27 -14.55 -16.99
C GLU A 11 -5.93 -13.88 -17.32
N ASP A 12 -5.84 -13.18 -18.45
CA ASP A 12 -4.68 -12.34 -18.77
C ASP A 12 -4.68 -11.04 -17.96
N LEU A 13 -5.82 -10.65 -17.39
CA LEU A 13 -6.00 -9.39 -16.66
C LEU A 13 -5.79 -9.58 -15.16
N ILE A 14 -6.23 -10.71 -14.64
CA ILE A 14 -6.14 -11.07 -13.22
C ILE A 14 -6.05 -12.58 -13.07
N ASP A 15 -5.34 -13.06 -12.05
CA ASP A 15 -5.42 -14.47 -11.66
C ASP A 15 -6.81 -14.74 -11.05
N PRO A 16 -7.60 -15.71 -11.57
CA PRO A 16 -8.90 -16.05 -10.98
C PRO A 16 -8.84 -16.43 -9.50
N TYR A 17 -7.67 -16.85 -9.01
CA TYR A 17 -7.41 -17.22 -7.62
C TYR A 17 -6.64 -16.14 -6.85
N ALA A 18 -6.50 -14.93 -7.41
CA ALA A 18 -5.83 -13.82 -6.74
C ALA A 18 -6.41 -13.60 -5.33
N PRO A 19 -5.56 -13.50 -4.29
CA PRO A 19 -6.04 -13.30 -2.94
C PRO A 19 -6.63 -11.91 -2.77
N ILE A 20 -7.70 -11.83 -1.98
CA ILE A 20 -8.35 -10.58 -1.60
C ILE A 20 -7.77 -10.15 -0.25
N GLY A 21 -6.93 -9.12 -0.24
CA GLY A 21 -6.40 -8.54 1.00
C GLY A 21 -7.30 -7.43 1.52
N GLN A 22 -7.66 -7.46 2.81
CA GLN A 22 -8.36 -6.35 3.46
C GLN A 22 -7.33 -5.32 3.96
N VAL A 23 -7.44 -4.11 3.46
CA VAL A 23 -6.54 -2.97 3.75
C VAL A 23 -6.93 -2.26 5.04
N GLY A 24 -8.25 -2.15 5.27
CA GLY A 24 -8.83 -1.57 6.47
C GLY A 24 -10.35 -1.78 6.49
N THR A 25 -10.96 -1.67 7.66
CA THR A 25 -12.40 -1.86 7.86
C THR A 25 -12.92 -0.97 9.01
N GLY A 26 -14.23 -0.94 9.22
CA GLY A 26 -14.90 -0.14 10.25
C GLY A 26 -15.29 1.27 9.80
N PHE A 27 -15.45 1.47 8.49
CA PHE A 27 -15.90 2.73 7.89
C PHE A 27 -17.42 2.75 7.70
N ASP A 28 -18.00 3.93 7.46
CA ASP A 28 -19.44 4.05 7.23
C ASP A 28 -19.82 3.72 5.79
N PHE A 29 -19.14 4.36 4.83
CA PHE A 29 -19.25 4.06 3.39
C PHE A 29 -18.04 4.62 2.65
N THR A 30 -17.21 3.73 2.09
CA THR A 30 -15.95 4.10 1.44
C THR A 30 -16.12 4.38 -0.05
N GLU A 31 -15.44 5.42 -0.54
CA GLU A 31 -15.57 5.91 -1.92
C GLU A 31 -14.26 6.50 -2.46
N GLY A 32 -14.24 6.76 -3.78
CA GLY A 32 -13.25 7.58 -4.48
C GLY A 32 -11.79 7.27 -4.15
N PRO A 33 -11.32 6.00 -4.23
CA PRO A 33 -9.92 5.69 -3.99
C PRO A 33 -9.03 6.33 -5.06
N ILE A 34 -7.89 6.87 -4.65
CA ILE A 34 -6.86 7.39 -5.57
C ILE A 34 -5.46 7.16 -5.00
N TRP A 35 -4.58 6.58 -5.82
CA TRP A 35 -3.19 6.33 -5.44
C TRP A 35 -2.31 7.54 -5.78
N HIS A 36 -1.52 8.00 -4.81
CA HIS A 36 -0.51 9.03 -5.03
C HIS A 36 0.76 8.40 -5.63
N PRO A 37 1.11 8.72 -6.89
CA PRO A 37 2.17 8.02 -7.63
C PRO A 37 3.57 8.18 -7.02
N ALA A 38 3.86 9.33 -6.42
CA ALA A 38 5.21 9.65 -5.93
C ALA A 38 5.43 9.35 -4.44
N ASP A 39 4.36 9.37 -3.64
CA ASP A 39 4.43 9.27 -2.18
C ASP A 39 3.83 7.94 -1.68
N HIS A 40 3.35 7.10 -2.62
CA HIS A 40 2.90 5.74 -2.42
C HIS A 40 1.90 5.56 -1.26
N PHE A 41 0.83 6.35 -1.32
CA PHE A 41 -0.32 6.21 -0.43
C PHE A 41 -1.62 6.21 -1.22
N LEU A 42 -2.65 5.56 -0.67
CA LEU A 42 -4.01 5.60 -1.16
C LEU A 42 -4.78 6.67 -0.37
N LEU A 43 -5.43 7.61 -1.03
CA LEU A 43 -6.54 8.36 -0.44
C LEU A 43 -7.84 7.66 -0.77
N PHE A 44 -8.81 7.75 0.13
CA PHE A 44 -10.20 7.37 -0.13
C PHE A 44 -11.10 8.16 0.81
N SER A 45 -12.36 8.28 0.44
CA SER A 45 -13.38 8.91 1.26
C SER A 45 -14.06 7.89 2.16
N ASP A 46 -14.41 8.30 3.37
CA ASP A 46 -15.36 7.65 4.27
C ASP A 46 -16.50 8.67 4.47
N MET A 47 -17.36 8.73 3.45
CA MET A 47 -18.14 9.91 3.08
C MET A 47 -19.28 10.23 4.06
N PRO A 48 -20.09 9.26 4.55
CA PRO A 48 -21.15 9.56 5.52
C PRO A 48 -20.58 10.19 6.80
N GLY A 49 -19.43 9.70 7.25
CA GLY A 49 -18.66 10.23 8.37
C GLY A 49 -17.98 11.57 8.11
N ASP A 50 -18.02 12.09 6.88
CA ASP A 50 -17.36 13.33 6.44
C ASP A 50 -15.84 13.32 6.67
N VAL A 51 -15.21 12.21 6.26
CA VAL A 51 -13.78 11.99 6.45
C VAL A 51 -13.09 11.66 5.13
N ARG A 52 -11.92 12.27 4.92
CA ARG A 52 -10.94 11.73 3.98
C ARG A 52 -9.90 10.91 4.73
N ARG A 53 -9.70 9.68 4.30
CA ARG A 53 -8.75 8.72 4.85
C ARG A 53 -7.52 8.64 3.95
N ARG A 54 -6.41 8.23 4.55
CA ARG A 54 -5.19 7.84 3.85
C ARG A 54 -4.76 6.46 4.35
N TRP A 55 -4.42 5.58 3.43
CA TRP A 55 -3.70 4.36 3.72
C TRP A 55 -2.30 4.42 3.13
N ASP A 56 -1.29 4.06 3.91
CA ASP A 56 0.00 3.65 3.39
C ASP A 56 0.52 2.45 4.17
N ALA A 57 1.41 1.69 3.55
CA ALA A 57 1.93 0.45 4.12
C ALA A 57 2.61 0.65 5.49
N ARG A 58 3.09 1.87 5.80
CA ARG A 58 3.81 2.18 7.05
C ARG A 58 2.87 2.52 8.20
N ARG A 59 1.74 3.17 7.92
CA ARG A 59 0.83 3.71 8.97
C ARG A 59 -0.50 3.00 9.05
N GLY A 60 -0.82 2.13 8.09
CA GLY A 60 -2.18 1.65 7.92
C GLY A 60 -3.12 2.81 7.56
N VAL A 61 -4.39 2.69 7.93
CA VAL A 61 -5.39 3.72 7.65
C VAL A 61 -5.37 4.80 8.72
N VAL A 62 -5.26 6.05 8.30
CA VAL A 62 -5.35 7.25 9.15
C VAL A 62 -6.37 8.25 8.58
N GLU A 63 -6.95 9.07 9.46
CA GLU A 63 -7.74 10.24 9.07
C GLU A 63 -6.79 11.37 8.63
N VAL A 64 -7.06 12.01 7.49
CA VAL A 64 -6.26 13.14 6.98
C VAL A 64 -7.04 14.43 6.81
N ARG A 65 -8.38 14.38 6.83
CA ARG A 65 -9.22 15.57 6.82
C ARG A 65 -10.61 15.30 7.39
N ARG A 66 -11.06 16.20 8.28
CA ARG A 66 -12.43 16.35 8.77
C ARG A 66 -12.67 17.82 9.17
N PRO A 67 -13.76 18.47 8.73
CA PRO A 67 -14.68 18.00 7.72
C PRO A 67 -13.99 17.88 6.36
N SER A 68 -14.39 16.87 5.58
CA SER A 68 -13.96 16.65 4.20
C SER A 68 -14.93 17.23 3.16
N ASN A 69 -16.00 17.88 3.62
CA ASN A 69 -17.14 18.35 2.82
C ASN A 69 -17.89 17.21 2.11
N LYS A 70 -17.96 16.04 2.77
CA LYS A 70 -18.47 14.78 2.22
C LYS A 70 -17.82 14.54 0.85
N CYS A 71 -16.49 14.53 0.83
CA CYS A 71 -15.76 14.25 -0.41
C CYS A 71 -16.19 12.91 -0.98
N ASN A 72 -16.23 12.78 -2.29
CA ASN A 72 -16.59 11.54 -2.97
C ASN A 72 -15.46 11.13 -3.92
N GLY A 73 -15.69 11.11 -5.23
CA GLY A 73 -14.68 10.83 -6.23
C GLY A 73 -13.50 11.81 -6.17
N MET A 74 -12.31 11.25 -6.37
CA MET A 74 -11.05 11.98 -6.33
C MET A 74 -10.14 11.51 -7.46
N THR A 75 -9.34 12.44 -7.97
CA THR A 75 -8.24 12.15 -8.89
C THR A 75 -7.14 13.20 -8.75
N TYR A 76 -6.03 13.03 -9.43
CA TYR A 76 -4.97 14.04 -9.51
C TYR A 76 -4.91 14.64 -10.92
N ASP A 77 -4.59 15.92 -11.03
CA ASP A 77 -4.08 16.47 -12.29
C ASP A 77 -2.59 16.14 -12.50
N ALA A 78 -2.03 16.52 -13.66
CA ALA A 78 -0.65 16.21 -14.02
C ALA A 78 0.39 16.82 -13.05
N ASP A 79 0.03 17.88 -12.33
CA ASP A 79 0.87 18.54 -11.34
C ASP A 79 0.68 17.99 -9.91
N LEU A 80 -0.06 16.88 -9.77
CA LEU A 80 -0.43 16.26 -8.50
C LEU A 80 -1.25 17.18 -7.57
N ASN A 81 -2.02 18.11 -8.14
CA ASN A 81 -3.10 18.73 -7.37
C ASN A 81 -4.27 17.75 -7.28
N LEU A 82 -4.81 17.57 -6.07
CA LEU A 82 -5.95 16.69 -5.84
C LEU A 82 -7.23 17.38 -6.33
N ILE A 83 -7.92 16.76 -7.27
CA ILE A 83 -9.24 17.16 -7.72
C ILE A 83 -10.28 16.36 -6.94
N VAL A 84 -11.24 17.04 -6.33
CA VAL A 84 -12.20 16.43 -5.40
C VAL A 84 -13.62 16.85 -5.75
N CYS A 85 -14.50 15.85 -5.84
CA CYS A 85 -15.94 16.03 -5.84
C CYS A 85 -16.45 16.19 -4.39
N GLU A 86 -17.10 17.31 -4.06
CA GLU A 86 -17.65 17.56 -2.72
C GLU A 86 -19.18 17.61 -2.74
N HIS A 87 -19.84 16.67 -2.05
CA HIS A 87 -21.30 16.63 -1.97
C HIS A 87 -21.86 17.75 -1.08
N ALA A 88 -21.19 18.08 0.03
CA ALA A 88 -21.73 19.04 1.00
C ALA A 88 -21.79 20.48 0.45
N THR A 89 -20.85 20.83 -0.43
CA THR A 89 -20.70 22.17 -1.03
C THR A 89 -21.16 22.22 -2.49
N SER A 90 -21.59 21.07 -3.05
CA SER A 90 -21.93 20.91 -4.47
C SER A 90 -20.91 21.53 -5.41
N SER A 91 -19.64 21.21 -5.15
CA SER A 91 -18.52 21.81 -5.86
C SER A 91 -17.52 20.74 -6.30
N LEU A 92 -16.95 20.97 -7.47
CA LEU A 92 -15.69 20.38 -7.88
C LEU A 92 -14.56 21.32 -7.47
N ILE A 93 -13.57 20.81 -6.74
CA ILE A 93 -12.48 21.63 -6.23
C ILE A 93 -11.12 21.05 -6.57
N ARG A 94 -10.09 21.90 -6.51
CA ARG A 94 -8.68 21.54 -6.57
C ARG A 94 -8.05 21.87 -5.22
N GLU A 95 -7.44 20.88 -4.57
CA GLU A 95 -6.52 21.07 -3.46
C GLU A 95 -5.09 20.94 -3.95
N ARG A 96 -4.28 21.96 -3.68
CA ARG A 96 -2.86 21.97 -4.03
C ARG A 96 -2.04 21.31 -2.91
N PRO A 97 -0.82 20.83 -3.20
CA PRO A 97 0.07 20.26 -2.18
C PRO A 97 0.38 21.21 -1.00
N ASP A 98 0.30 22.52 -1.20
CA ASP A 98 0.45 23.55 -0.16
C ASP A 98 -0.80 23.73 0.73
N GLY A 99 -1.86 22.96 0.48
CA GLY A 99 -3.12 23.01 1.20
C GLY A 99 -4.12 24.04 0.65
N ARG A 100 -3.77 24.84 -0.35
CA ARG A 100 -4.69 25.81 -0.96
C ARG A 100 -5.83 25.10 -1.68
N ARG A 101 -7.06 25.50 -1.37
CA ARG A 101 -8.29 25.00 -2.00
C ARG A 101 -8.83 26.02 -2.99
N GLU A 102 -9.15 25.57 -4.20
CA GLU A 102 -9.69 26.36 -5.31
C GLU A 102 -10.98 25.71 -5.82
N VAL A 103 -12.06 26.49 -5.98
CA VAL A 103 -13.31 25.99 -6.55
C VAL A 103 -13.20 26.04 -8.08
N LEU A 104 -13.30 24.89 -8.74
CA LEU A 104 -13.22 24.76 -10.20
C LEU A 104 -14.60 24.90 -10.84
N ALA A 105 -15.62 24.32 -10.21
CA ALA A 105 -17.00 24.43 -10.65
C ALA A 105 -17.95 24.29 -9.45
N SER A 106 -18.94 25.16 -9.35
CA SER A 106 -20.03 25.06 -8.36
C SER A 106 -21.40 25.38 -8.97
N HIS A 107 -21.42 25.98 -10.17
CA HIS A 107 -22.65 26.39 -10.85
C HIS A 107 -22.58 26.08 -12.35
N TYR A 108 -23.73 25.84 -12.95
CA TYR A 108 -23.97 25.82 -14.38
C TYR A 108 -25.19 26.68 -14.69
N GLU A 109 -25.10 27.58 -15.67
CA GLU A 109 -26.19 28.53 -16.00
C GLU A 109 -26.72 29.31 -14.78
N ASN A 110 -25.82 29.71 -13.88
CA ASN A 110 -26.11 30.39 -12.60
C ASN A 110 -26.94 29.57 -11.59
N GLN A 111 -27.10 28.27 -11.82
CA GLN A 111 -27.73 27.33 -10.88
C GLN A 111 -26.67 26.46 -10.23
N GLU A 112 -26.77 26.24 -8.93
CA GLU A 112 -25.89 25.35 -8.18
C GLU A 112 -25.89 23.94 -8.80
N LEU A 113 -24.72 23.34 -8.97
CA LEU A 113 -24.58 21.94 -9.37
C LEU A 113 -25.33 21.02 -8.40
N ASN A 114 -25.76 19.84 -8.83
CA ASN A 114 -26.46 18.92 -7.93
C ASN A 114 -25.52 18.44 -6.81
N SER A 115 -24.54 17.64 -7.14
CA SER A 115 -23.50 17.13 -6.25
C SER A 115 -22.51 16.36 -7.11
N PRO A 116 -21.40 16.99 -7.55
CA PRO A 116 -20.35 16.31 -8.28
C PRO A 116 -19.97 15.00 -7.59
N ASN A 117 -19.83 13.91 -8.33
CA ASN A 117 -19.77 12.57 -7.75
C ASN A 117 -18.48 11.83 -8.08
N ASP A 118 -18.18 11.63 -9.36
CA ASP A 118 -16.88 11.08 -9.81
C ASP A 118 -16.21 12.01 -10.83
N VAL A 119 -14.90 11.86 -11.01
CA VAL A 119 -14.07 12.79 -11.81
C VAL A 119 -12.89 12.08 -12.48
N CYS A 120 -12.59 12.48 -13.71
CA CYS A 120 -11.37 12.07 -14.42
C CYS A 120 -10.71 13.26 -15.14
N VAL A 121 -9.40 13.14 -15.40
CA VAL A 121 -8.61 14.17 -16.07
C VAL A 121 -8.12 13.63 -17.42
N HIS A 122 -8.36 14.42 -18.46
CA HIS A 122 -7.86 14.18 -19.81
C HIS A 122 -6.41 14.67 -19.94
N SER A 123 -5.59 14.07 -20.81
CA SER A 123 -4.18 14.48 -20.99
C SER A 123 -3.99 15.94 -21.38
N SER A 124 -4.99 16.57 -21.97
CA SER A 124 -4.99 18.02 -22.25
C SER A 124 -5.12 18.90 -21.01
N GLY A 125 -5.34 18.34 -19.82
CA GLY A 125 -5.65 19.05 -18.58
C GLY A 125 -7.11 19.46 -18.43
N ALA A 126 -8.00 19.00 -19.31
CA ALA A 126 -9.44 19.18 -19.14
C ALA A 126 -9.97 18.22 -18.06
N ILE A 127 -10.92 18.67 -17.26
CA ILE A 127 -11.47 17.88 -16.14
C ILE A 127 -12.92 17.53 -16.48
N TYR A 128 -13.24 16.24 -16.45
CA TYR A 128 -14.57 15.70 -16.73
C TYR A 128 -15.16 15.14 -15.43
N PHE A 129 -16.42 15.44 -15.14
CA PHE A 129 -17.07 14.98 -13.91
C PHE A 129 -18.56 14.73 -14.11
N SER A 130 -19.12 13.82 -13.31
CA SER A 130 -20.55 13.54 -13.23
C SER A 130 -21.21 14.37 -12.13
N ASP A 131 -22.47 14.76 -12.33
CA ASP A 131 -23.26 15.56 -11.39
C ASP A 131 -24.65 14.95 -11.11
N PRO A 132 -24.70 13.75 -10.49
CA PRO A 132 -25.92 13.17 -9.96
C PRO A 132 -26.41 13.95 -8.73
N TRP A 133 -27.53 13.54 -8.14
CA TRP A 133 -28.11 14.23 -6.98
C TRP A 133 -27.94 13.49 -5.64
N TYR A 134 -27.08 12.47 -5.56
CA TYR A 134 -26.84 11.71 -4.32
C TYR A 134 -26.49 12.61 -3.13
N GLY A 135 -25.71 13.67 -3.33
CA GLY A 135 -25.36 14.64 -2.29
C GLY A 135 -26.52 15.50 -1.77
N ARG A 136 -27.75 15.29 -2.26
CA ARG A 136 -29.00 15.87 -1.72
C ARG A 136 -29.84 14.85 -0.95
N MET A 137 -29.43 13.58 -0.92
CA MET A 137 -30.08 12.53 -0.16
C MET A 137 -29.60 12.53 1.29
N PRO A 138 -30.43 12.06 2.24
CA PRO A 138 -29.97 11.74 3.59
C PRO A 138 -28.74 10.83 3.55
N VAL A 139 -27.88 10.92 4.56
CA VAL A 139 -26.61 10.16 4.69
C VAL A 139 -25.52 10.60 3.71
N TYR A 140 -25.83 10.66 2.41
CA TYR A 140 -24.84 10.87 1.35
C TYR A 140 -24.43 12.34 1.15
N GLY A 141 -25.10 13.28 1.80
CA GLY A 141 -24.89 14.70 1.52
C GLY A 141 -25.56 15.64 2.51
N VAL A 142 -25.92 16.82 2.02
CA VAL A 142 -26.70 17.82 2.75
C VAL A 142 -28.02 18.01 2.02
N GLU A 143 -29.11 17.58 2.66
CA GLU A 143 -30.46 17.70 2.13
C GLU A 143 -30.83 19.17 1.91
N ARG A 144 -31.07 19.52 0.64
CA ARG A 144 -31.58 20.83 0.22
C ARG A 144 -32.11 20.75 -1.22
N PRO A 145 -33.02 21.65 -1.65
CA PRO A 145 -33.60 21.59 -2.98
C PRO A 145 -32.56 21.60 -4.09
N ARG A 146 -32.80 20.82 -5.15
CA ARG A 146 -32.03 20.88 -6.40
C ARG A 146 -32.40 22.16 -7.15
N GLN A 147 -31.40 22.83 -7.70
CA GLN A 147 -31.64 23.98 -8.59
C GLN A 147 -31.73 23.51 -10.04
N LEU A 148 -30.79 22.68 -10.48
CA LEU A 148 -30.84 22.02 -11.78
C LEU A 148 -31.99 21.00 -11.83
N GLY A 149 -32.77 21.06 -12.90
CA GLY A 149 -33.85 20.09 -13.18
C GLY A 149 -33.38 18.79 -13.85
N PHE A 150 -32.08 18.52 -13.87
CA PHE A 150 -31.46 17.41 -14.59
C PHE A 150 -30.09 17.04 -13.99
N GLN A 151 -29.54 15.90 -14.39
CA GLN A 151 -28.24 15.37 -13.96
C GLN A 151 -27.28 15.35 -15.16
N GLY A 152 -26.10 15.94 -14.99
CA GLY A 152 -25.20 16.23 -16.10
C GLY A 152 -23.88 15.47 -16.05
N VAL A 153 -23.21 15.46 -17.20
CA VAL A 153 -21.78 15.20 -17.32
C VAL A 153 -21.15 16.48 -17.84
N TYR A 154 -20.16 16.99 -17.14
CA TYR A 154 -19.60 18.31 -17.38
C TYR A 154 -18.10 18.24 -17.68
N ARG A 155 -17.61 19.28 -18.35
CA ARG A 155 -16.18 19.53 -18.55
C ARG A 155 -15.78 20.91 -18.05
N VAL A 156 -14.75 20.98 -17.21
CA VAL A 156 -13.97 22.22 -17.01
C VAL A 156 -12.87 22.27 -18.08
N PRO A 157 -12.80 23.34 -18.90
CA PRO A 157 -11.75 23.48 -19.90
C PRO A 157 -10.33 23.48 -19.29
N PRO A 158 -9.29 23.10 -20.08
CA PRO A 158 -7.91 23.29 -19.65
C PRO A 158 -7.64 24.74 -19.25
N GLY A 159 -6.93 24.95 -18.15
CA GLY A 159 -6.67 26.29 -17.61
C GLY A 159 -7.84 26.92 -16.84
N GLY A 160 -8.99 26.25 -16.73
CA GLY A 160 -10.14 26.71 -15.96
C GLY A 160 -11.24 27.34 -16.81
N GLY A 161 -12.19 28.00 -16.14
CA GLY A 161 -13.38 28.60 -16.74
C GLY A 161 -14.67 27.87 -16.38
N ALA A 162 -15.80 28.37 -16.90
CA ALA A 162 -17.11 27.81 -16.58
C ALA A 162 -17.24 26.34 -17.08
N PRO A 163 -17.89 25.46 -16.29
CA PRO A 163 -18.16 24.10 -16.73
C PRO A 163 -19.09 24.09 -17.94
N LYS A 164 -18.82 23.20 -18.88
CA LYS A 164 -19.65 22.96 -20.08
C LYS A 164 -20.42 21.65 -19.92
N LEU A 165 -21.73 21.67 -20.13
CA LEU A 165 -22.53 20.46 -20.23
C LEU A 165 -22.15 19.70 -21.52
N LEU A 166 -21.88 18.40 -21.40
CA LEU A 166 -21.38 17.58 -22.52
C LEU A 166 -22.43 16.67 -23.15
N VAL A 167 -23.57 16.51 -22.48
CA VAL A 167 -24.60 15.52 -22.82
C VAL A 167 -25.97 16.17 -22.77
N ASP A 168 -26.93 15.59 -23.49
CA ASP A 168 -28.32 16.03 -23.40
C ASP A 168 -28.83 15.92 -21.95
N ARG A 169 -29.58 16.92 -21.49
CA ARG A 169 -30.01 17.08 -20.09
C ARG A 169 -30.70 15.84 -19.52
N TYR A 170 -31.41 15.07 -20.35
CA TYR A 170 -32.20 13.92 -19.91
C TYR A 170 -31.62 12.57 -20.35
N LEU A 171 -30.35 12.55 -20.78
CA LEU A 171 -29.70 11.30 -21.20
C LEU A 171 -29.43 10.36 -20.01
N PHE A 172 -29.11 10.94 -18.84
CA PHE A 172 -28.80 10.22 -17.61
C PHE A 172 -29.87 10.46 -16.54
N GLU A 173 -30.10 9.45 -15.71
CA GLU A 173 -30.93 9.51 -14.51
C GLU A 173 -30.08 9.73 -13.25
N GLN A 174 -28.97 9.00 -13.11
CA GLN A 174 -27.93 9.21 -12.10
C GLN A 174 -26.55 8.88 -12.71
N PRO A 175 -25.92 9.82 -13.44
CA PRO A 175 -24.58 9.60 -13.97
C PRO A 175 -23.61 9.43 -12.80
N ASN A 176 -22.75 8.43 -12.85
CA ASN A 176 -21.86 8.11 -11.73
C ASN A 176 -20.41 8.01 -12.20
N GLY A 177 -19.78 6.83 -12.22
CA GLY A 177 -18.39 6.67 -12.63
C GLY A 177 -18.16 7.06 -14.09
N LEU A 178 -16.95 7.54 -14.38
CA LEU A 178 -16.49 7.87 -15.73
C LEU A 178 -15.00 7.64 -15.90
N CYS A 179 -14.59 7.18 -17.10
CA CYS A 179 -13.20 6.96 -17.44
C CYS A 179 -12.97 7.04 -18.96
N PHE A 180 -11.76 7.39 -19.37
CA PHE A 180 -11.37 7.41 -20.78
C PHE A 180 -10.84 6.04 -21.23
N SER A 181 -10.93 5.77 -22.54
CA SER A 181 -10.08 4.75 -23.19
C SER A 181 -8.60 5.13 -23.10
N PRO A 182 -7.66 4.19 -23.33
CA PRO A 182 -6.23 4.48 -23.25
C PRO A 182 -5.74 5.56 -24.22
N ASP A 183 -6.40 5.68 -25.38
CA ASP A 183 -6.12 6.71 -26.39
C ASP A 183 -6.96 7.99 -26.22
N GLU A 184 -7.77 8.05 -25.16
CA GLU A 184 -8.69 9.14 -24.79
C GLU A 184 -9.73 9.51 -25.87
N ARG A 185 -9.91 8.68 -26.88
CA ARG A 185 -10.90 8.90 -27.95
C ARG A 185 -12.31 8.51 -27.54
N ILE A 186 -12.46 7.73 -26.49
CA ILE A 186 -13.76 7.31 -25.96
C ILE A 186 -13.84 7.73 -24.48
N LEU A 187 -14.93 8.39 -24.11
CA LEU A 187 -15.32 8.56 -22.72
C LEU A 187 -16.44 7.57 -22.40
N TYR A 188 -16.23 6.76 -21.38
CA TYR A 188 -17.26 5.93 -20.79
C TYR A 188 -17.89 6.68 -19.62
N VAL A 189 -19.22 6.64 -19.51
CA VAL A 189 -19.96 7.14 -18.34
C VAL A 189 -21.05 6.12 -18.01
N ASN A 190 -21.14 5.69 -16.76
CA ASN A 190 -22.21 4.80 -16.35
C ASN A 190 -23.40 5.54 -15.73
N ASP A 191 -24.51 4.83 -15.65
CA ASP A 191 -25.72 5.29 -14.99
C ASP A 191 -26.19 4.23 -14.00
N THR A 192 -26.20 4.60 -12.71
CA THR A 192 -26.54 3.66 -11.63
C THR A 192 -27.99 3.20 -11.72
N VAL A 193 -28.93 4.08 -12.06
CA VAL A 193 -30.36 3.73 -12.09
C VAL A 193 -30.71 2.99 -13.38
N GLN A 194 -30.19 3.42 -14.53
CA GLN A 194 -30.39 2.70 -15.79
C GLN A 194 -29.57 1.39 -15.85
N ALA A 195 -28.61 1.19 -14.94
CA ALA A 195 -27.75 0.02 -14.83
C ALA A 195 -27.02 -0.33 -16.15
N LEU A 196 -26.40 0.70 -16.75
CA LEU A 196 -25.70 0.61 -18.03
C LEU A 196 -24.46 1.50 -18.05
N ILE A 197 -23.61 1.28 -19.05
CA ILE A 197 -22.49 2.13 -19.42
C ILE A 197 -22.77 2.69 -20.81
N ARG A 198 -22.61 4.01 -20.97
CA ARG A 198 -22.60 4.68 -22.27
C ARG A 198 -21.16 5.00 -22.67
N ALA A 199 -20.90 4.91 -23.96
CA ALA A 199 -19.66 5.37 -24.58
C ALA A 199 -19.94 6.57 -25.49
N PHE A 200 -19.00 7.50 -25.54
CA PHE A 200 -19.04 8.71 -26.36
C PHE A 200 -17.72 8.89 -27.06
N ASP A 201 -17.76 9.35 -28.31
CA ASP A 201 -16.55 9.74 -29.02
C ASP A 201 -16.13 11.15 -28.55
N VAL A 202 -14.85 11.30 -28.21
CA VAL A 202 -14.26 12.54 -27.70
C VAL A 202 -13.63 13.30 -28.86
N ASN A 203 -14.19 14.47 -29.17
CA ASN A 203 -13.67 15.34 -30.23
C ASN A 203 -12.41 16.09 -29.76
N ALA A 204 -11.65 16.63 -30.73
CA ALA A 204 -10.44 17.42 -30.45
C ALA A 204 -10.69 18.67 -29.58
N ASP A 205 -11.90 19.25 -29.63
CA ASP A 205 -12.32 20.36 -28.77
C ASP A 205 -12.84 19.93 -27.39
N GLY A 206 -12.78 18.62 -27.12
CA GLY A 206 -13.24 17.90 -25.94
C GLY A 206 -14.75 17.69 -25.85
N SER A 207 -15.53 18.04 -26.88
CA SER A 207 -16.97 17.76 -26.91
C SER A 207 -17.24 16.26 -27.08
N LEU A 208 -18.41 15.80 -26.68
CA LEU A 208 -18.83 14.41 -26.80
C LEU A 208 -19.82 14.25 -27.95
N THR A 209 -19.66 13.19 -28.74
CA THR A 209 -20.57 12.82 -29.84
C THR A 209 -20.82 11.32 -29.88
N ASN A 210 -21.75 10.88 -30.74
CA ASN A 210 -22.04 9.47 -30.99
C ASN A 210 -22.34 8.64 -29.70
N PRO A 211 -23.34 9.06 -28.90
CA PRO A 211 -23.70 8.35 -27.68
C PRO A 211 -24.22 6.96 -28.03
N ARG A 212 -23.65 5.93 -27.39
CA ARG A 212 -24.06 4.53 -27.58
C ARG A 212 -24.03 3.76 -26.27
N VAL A 213 -24.91 2.79 -26.12
CA VAL A 213 -24.84 1.84 -24.99
C VAL A 213 -23.66 0.90 -25.25
N PHE A 214 -22.72 0.88 -24.32
CA PHE A 214 -21.54 0.01 -24.35
C PHE A 214 -21.82 -1.32 -23.63
N ALA A 215 -22.46 -1.25 -22.46
CA ALA A 215 -22.91 -2.39 -21.70
C ALA A 215 -24.23 -2.05 -21.00
N SER A 216 -25.12 -3.03 -20.81
CA SER A 216 -26.43 -2.83 -20.16
C SER A 216 -26.82 -4.04 -19.34
N GLY A 217 -27.81 -3.89 -18.45
CA GLY A 217 -28.29 -4.99 -17.63
C GLY A 217 -27.29 -5.38 -16.55
N ILE A 218 -26.54 -4.40 -16.03
CA ILE A 218 -25.56 -4.59 -14.95
C ILE A 218 -26.32 -4.73 -13.63
N ARG A 219 -27.04 -5.83 -13.50
CA ARG A 219 -27.96 -6.16 -12.40
C ARG A 219 -27.86 -7.65 -12.08
N SER A 220 -28.27 -8.01 -10.87
CA SER A 220 -28.42 -9.39 -10.43
C SER A 220 -29.62 -9.48 -9.50
N GLU A 221 -30.39 -10.56 -9.62
CA GLU A 221 -31.46 -10.87 -8.66
C GLU A 221 -30.91 -11.49 -7.37
N LEU A 222 -29.69 -12.04 -7.44
CA LEU A 222 -29.07 -12.79 -6.35
C LEU A 222 -28.03 -11.99 -5.57
N GLU A 223 -27.52 -10.91 -6.16
CA GLU A 223 -26.35 -10.19 -5.62
C GLU A 223 -26.61 -8.69 -5.61
N PRO A 224 -26.29 -8.00 -4.51
CA PRO A 224 -26.46 -6.57 -4.42
C PRO A 224 -25.35 -5.84 -5.21
N GLY A 225 -25.67 -4.64 -5.69
CA GLY A 225 -24.74 -3.76 -6.40
C GLY A 225 -25.32 -3.23 -7.71
N LEU A 226 -24.82 -2.08 -8.13
CA LEU A 226 -25.14 -1.41 -9.40
C LEU A 226 -23.84 -0.76 -9.92
N PRO A 227 -23.80 -0.35 -11.20
CA PRO A 227 -22.66 0.41 -11.69
C PRO A 227 -22.49 1.74 -10.97
N ASP A 228 -21.30 1.93 -10.41
CA ASP A 228 -20.90 3.09 -9.60
C ASP A 228 -19.51 3.57 -10.05
N GLY A 229 -18.43 3.39 -9.29
CA GLY A 229 -17.08 3.68 -9.75
C GLY A 229 -16.62 2.79 -10.91
N MET A 230 -15.88 3.37 -11.86
CA MET A 230 -15.26 2.62 -12.95
C MET A 230 -13.93 3.19 -13.43
N LYS A 231 -13.10 2.33 -14.02
CA LYS A 231 -11.79 2.67 -14.59
C LYS A 231 -11.51 1.83 -15.85
N CYS A 232 -10.59 2.31 -16.69
CA CYS A 232 -10.14 1.60 -17.88
C CYS A 232 -8.69 1.14 -17.69
N ASP A 233 -8.38 -0.10 -18.05
CA ASP A 233 -7.02 -0.62 -17.99
C ASP A 233 -6.19 -0.25 -19.23
N GLN A 234 -4.87 -0.44 -19.15
CA GLN A 234 -3.93 -0.16 -20.24
C GLN A 234 -4.20 -0.94 -21.55
N ARG A 235 -5.03 -1.99 -21.53
CA ARG A 235 -5.43 -2.78 -22.71
C ARG A 235 -6.80 -2.36 -23.25
N GLY A 236 -7.47 -1.39 -22.61
CA GLY A 236 -8.76 -0.85 -23.03
C GLY A 236 -9.97 -1.58 -22.45
N ASN A 237 -9.80 -2.51 -21.49
CA ASN A 237 -10.95 -3.12 -20.84
C ASN A 237 -11.54 -2.16 -19.79
N VAL A 238 -12.86 -2.18 -19.64
CA VAL A 238 -13.58 -1.34 -18.67
C VAL A 238 -13.92 -2.17 -17.45
N TRP A 239 -13.45 -1.72 -16.29
CA TRP A 239 -13.68 -2.32 -14.98
C TRP A 239 -14.67 -1.45 -14.22
N VAL A 240 -15.85 -1.98 -13.92
CA VAL A 240 -16.95 -1.25 -13.29
C VAL A 240 -17.44 -2.00 -12.06
N THR A 241 -17.69 -1.28 -10.97
CA THR A 241 -18.40 -1.89 -9.84
C THR A 241 -19.77 -2.40 -10.27
N ALA A 242 -20.21 -3.50 -9.71
CA ALA A 242 -21.36 -4.23 -10.21
C ALA A 242 -21.82 -5.25 -9.17
N PRO A 243 -22.96 -5.93 -9.37
CA PRO A 243 -23.39 -6.98 -8.48
C PRO A 243 -22.29 -8.00 -8.15
N GLY A 244 -22.04 -8.20 -6.85
CA GLY A 244 -21.04 -9.16 -6.34
C GLY A 244 -19.56 -8.76 -6.48
N GLY A 245 -19.26 -7.51 -6.90
CA GLY A 245 -17.89 -7.00 -6.96
C GLY A 245 -17.64 -6.05 -8.14
N VAL A 246 -16.76 -6.45 -9.06
CA VAL A 246 -16.42 -5.67 -10.26
C VAL A 246 -16.63 -6.54 -11.50
N TRP A 247 -17.30 -6.02 -12.52
CA TRP A 247 -17.46 -6.67 -13.81
C TRP A 247 -16.47 -6.05 -14.81
N VAL A 248 -15.82 -6.90 -15.60
CA VAL A 248 -14.77 -6.47 -16.55
C VAL A 248 -15.23 -6.74 -17.97
N TYR A 249 -15.30 -5.67 -18.77
CA TYR A 249 -15.74 -5.70 -20.15
C TYR A 249 -14.59 -5.46 -21.11
N SER A 250 -14.55 -6.19 -22.22
CA SER A 250 -13.59 -5.96 -23.31
C SER A 250 -13.81 -4.59 -23.95
N PRO A 251 -12.84 -4.03 -24.72
CA PRO A 251 -13.06 -2.80 -25.48
C PRO A 251 -14.26 -2.86 -26.44
N GLY A 252 -14.70 -4.07 -26.82
CA GLY A 252 -15.87 -4.31 -27.66
C GLY A 252 -17.21 -4.39 -26.90
N GLY A 253 -17.20 -4.34 -25.56
CA GLY A 253 -18.40 -4.43 -24.73
C GLY A 253 -18.77 -5.86 -24.29
N ASP A 254 -17.92 -6.85 -24.56
CA ASP A 254 -18.15 -8.22 -24.09
C ASP A 254 -17.78 -8.37 -22.62
N LEU A 255 -18.67 -8.92 -21.79
CA LEU A 255 -18.35 -9.25 -20.40
C LEU A 255 -17.33 -10.40 -20.35
N LEU A 256 -16.11 -10.11 -19.89
CA LEU A 256 -14.99 -11.06 -19.81
C LEU A 256 -15.04 -11.89 -18.52
N GLY A 257 -15.38 -11.25 -17.40
CA GLY A 257 -15.37 -11.90 -16.10
C GLY A 257 -15.80 -10.98 -14.96
N LYS A 258 -15.79 -11.53 -13.75
CA LYS A 258 -16.21 -10.83 -12.52
C LYS A 258 -15.18 -11.02 -11.41
N VAL A 259 -14.61 -9.92 -10.94
CA VAL A 259 -13.80 -9.88 -9.72
C VAL A 259 -14.76 -9.89 -8.54
N ARG A 260 -14.61 -10.91 -7.69
CA ARG A 260 -15.52 -11.20 -6.58
C ARG A 260 -15.03 -10.55 -5.30
N LEU A 261 -15.91 -9.82 -4.61
CA LEU A 261 -15.63 -9.20 -3.31
C LEU A 261 -16.68 -9.62 -2.27
N PRO A 262 -16.33 -9.63 -0.97
CA PRO A 262 -17.25 -10.01 0.10
C PRO A 262 -18.26 -8.89 0.47
N GLU A 263 -18.05 -7.67 -0.01
CA GLU A 263 -18.87 -6.49 0.27
C GLU A 263 -19.28 -5.78 -1.03
N LEU A 264 -20.33 -4.97 -0.96
CA LEU A 264 -20.76 -4.11 -2.06
C LEU A 264 -19.66 -3.10 -2.37
N VAL A 265 -19.15 -3.13 -3.60
CA VAL A 265 -18.05 -2.26 -4.04
C VAL A 265 -18.63 -0.97 -4.57
N ALA A 266 -18.13 0.16 -4.07
CA ALA A 266 -18.53 1.50 -4.51
C ALA A 266 -17.58 2.02 -5.59
N ASN A 267 -16.26 1.83 -5.45
CA ASN A 267 -15.28 2.34 -6.42
C ASN A 267 -13.96 1.57 -6.43
N LEU A 268 -13.08 1.88 -7.39
CA LEU A 268 -11.81 1.20 -7.62
C LEU A 268 -10.75 2.12 -8.22
N ALA A 269 -9.48 1.86 -7.88
CA ALA A 269 -8.32 2.48 -8.50
C ALA A 269 -7.09 1.58 -8.41
N TRP A 270 -6.23 1.63 -9.44
CA TRP A 270 -4.93 0.98 -9.38
C TRP A 270 -3.93 1.82 -8.60
N GLY A 271 -3.07 1.11 -7.86
CA GLY A 271 -1.95 1.66 -7.13
C GLY A 271 -0.87 0.60 -6.87
N GLY A 272 -0.08 0.81 -5.83
CA GLY A 272 1.18 0.09 -5.65
C GLY A 272 2.30 0.74 -6.46
N ALA A 273 3.54 0.31 -6.22
CA ALA A 273 4.72 0.90 -6.86
C ALA A 273 4.74 0.70 -8.39
N ASP A 274 4.09 -0.36 -8.87
CA ASP A 274 4.03 -0.77 -10.28
C ASP A 274 2.64 -0.60 -10.91
N PHE A 275 1.68 -0.02 -10.17
CA PHE A 275 0.28 0.09 -10.58
C PHE A 275 -0.40 -1.25 -10.92
N ARG A 276 0.03 -2.34 -10.28
CA ARG A 276 -0.58 -3.68 -10.43
C ARG A 276 -1.43 -4.11 -9.25
N THR A 277 -1.61 -3.25 -8.24
CA THR A 277 -2.56 -3.51 -7.14
C THR A 277 -3.86 -2.78 -7.40
N LEU A 278 -4.96 -3.51 -7.53
CA LEU A 278 -6.29 -2.92 -7.61
C LEU A 278 -6.83 -2.70 -6.19
N TYR A 279 -7.00 -1.44 -5.80
CA TYR A 279 -7.67 -1.05 -4.58
C TYR A 279 -9.16 -0.88 -4.84
N LEU A 280 -9.99 -1.38 -3.92
CA LEU A 280 -11.44 -1.30 -4.02
C LEU A 280 -12.01 -0.75 -2.71
N THR A 281 -12.84 0.29 -2.80
CA THR A 281 -13.63 0.78 -1.68
C THR A 281 -14.97 0.05 -1.69
N ALA A 282 -15.30 -0.64 -0.61
CA ALA A 282 -16.45 -1.53 -0.54
C ALA A 282 -17.17 -1.36 0.80
N THR A 283 -18.21 -0.52 0.79
CA THR A 283 -19.01 -0.13 1.96
C THR A 283 -18.14 0.14 3.19
N HIS A 284 -17.96 -0.84 4.08
CA HIS A 284 -17.29 -0.66 5.37
C HIS A 284 -15.78 -0.90 5.33
N SER A 285 -15.23 -1.32 4.19
CA SER A 285 -13.84 -1.76 4.06
C SER A 285 -13.16 -1.26 2.79
N VAL A 286 -11.83 -1.29 2.80
CA VAL A 286 -11.00 -1.17 1.60
C VAL A 286 -10.29 -2.49 1.37
N TYR A 287 -10.27 -2.95 0.12
CA TYR A 287 -9.60 -4.18 -0.30
C TYR A 287 -8.48 -3.89 -1.30
N ALA A 288 -7.52 -4.79 -1.39
CA ALA A 288 -6.43 -4.78 -2.37
C ALA A 288 -6.33 -6.17 -3.01
N ILE A 289 -6.25 -6.20 -4.34
CA ILE A 289 -6.13 -7.43 -5.12
C ILE A 289 -5.01 -7.26 -6.16
N PRO A 290 -4.05 -8.18 -6.25
CA PRO A 290 -3.03 -8.12 -7.30
C PRO A 290 -3.67 -8.40 -8.68
N THR A 291 -3.25 -7.63 -9.68
CA THR A 291 -3.70 -7.74 -11.07
C THR A 291 -2.51 -7.87 -12.00
N LYS A 292 -2.72 -8.45 -13.19
CA LYS A 292 -1.68 -8.59 -14.22
C LYS A 292 -1.59 -7.35 -15.12
N VAL A 293 -2.64 -6.53 -15.12
CA VAL A 293 -2.74 -5.24 -15.81
C VAL A 293 -2.79 -4.09 -14.81
N GLY A 294 -2.72 -2.87 -15.33
CA GLY A 294 -2.74 -1.63 -14.58
C GLY A 294 -3.68 -0.66 -15.28
N PRO A 295 -3.83 0.56 -14.75
CA PRO A 295 -4.73 1.53 -15.35
C PRO A 295 -4.21 1.91 -16.74
N ARG A 296 -5.06 2.52 -17.56
CA ARG A 296 -4.55 3.36 -18.65
C ARG A 296 -3.53 4.37 -18.10
N HIS A 297 -2.69 4.92 -18.96
CA HIS A 297 -1.75 5.94 -18.53
C HIS A 297 -2.49 7.24 -18.15
N GLU A 298 -2.75 7.42 -16.86
CA GLU A 298 -3.38 8.61 -16.31
C GLU A 298 -2.38 9.78 -16.26
N PRO A 299 -2.82 11.05 -16.47
CA PRO A 299 -1.92 12.20 -16.50
C PRO A 299 -1.02 12.31 -15.25
N TYR A 300 -1.59 12.03 -14.08
CA TYR A 300 -0.88 12.13 -12.80
C TYR A 300 0.23 11.08 -12.63
N MET A 301 0.20 9.96 -13.34
CA MET A 301 1.20 8.87 -13.16
C MET A 301 2.62 9.31 -13.51
N SER A 302 2.75 10.37 -14.33
CA SER A 302 4.02 10.98 -14.71
C SER A 302 4.42 12.17 -13.84
N GLY A 303 3.57 12.57 -12.89
CA GLY A 303 3.76 13.75 -12.05
C GLY A 303 5.02 13.66 -11.20
N LYS A 304 5.95 14.61 -11.41
CA LYS A 304 7.12 14.85 -10.53
C LYS A 304 6.83 16.09 -9.70
N ARG A 305 7.31 16.14 -8.45
CA ARG A 305 7.14 17.30 -7.53
C ARG A 305 7.31 18.64 -8.26
N GLY A 306 6.26 19.45 -8.29
CA GLY A 306 6.35 20.87 -8.60
C GLY A 306 7.11 21.58 -7.47
N GLY A 307 8.25 22.19 -7.78
CA GLY A 307 9.08 22.89 -6.80
C GLY A 307 8.37 24.13 -6.25
N ALA A 308 8.06 24.14 -4.96
CA ALA A 308 7.72 25.36 -4.23
C ALA A 308 8.25 25.27 -2.79
N GLY A 309 9.15 26.20 -2.45
CA GLY A 309 9.39 26.70 -1.09
C GLY A 309 10.04 25.75 -0.09
N ALA A 310 11.36 25.69 -0.10
CA ALA A 310 12.14 25.12 1.00
C ALA A 310 11.91 25.91 2.30
N THR A 311 11.38 25.24 3.32
CA THR A 311 11.74 25.53 4.72
C THR A 311 12.42 24.29 5.29
N SER A 312 13.59 24.54 5.89
CA SER A 312 14.57 23.56 6.28
C SER A 312 14.07 22.61 7.37
N SER A 313 13.80 21.37 6.99
CA SER A 313 14.08 20.22 7.83
C SER A 313 14.75 19.18 6.94
N THR A 314 15.93 18.72 7.34
CA THR A 314 16.69 17.73 6.59
C THR A 314 15.81 16.49 6.39
N PRO A 315 15.44 16.12 5.14
CA PRO A 315 14.59 14.96 4.91
C PRO A 315 15.38 13.70 5.27
N ALA A 316 14.77 12.80 6.03
CA ALA A 316 15.27 11.43 6.17
C ALA A 316 15.32 10.77 4.76
N PRO A 317 16.38 10.01 4.45
CA PRO A 317 16.53 9.40 3.13
C PRO A 317 15.39 8.42 2.86
N ASN A 318 14.56 8.75 1.86
CA ASN A 318 13.61 7.82 1.25
C ASN A 318 14.40 6.87 0.36
N LEU A 319 14.52 5.60 0.75
CA LEU A 319 15.12 4.56 -0.07
C LEU A 319 14.00 3.65 -0.58
N THR A 320 13.61 3.83 -1.85
CA THR A 320 12.96 2.79 -2.65
C THR A 320 14.04 1.82 -3.16
N ALA A 321 13.69 0.57 -3.40
CA ALA A 321 14.59 -0.54 -3.74
C ALA A 321 15.40 -0.39 -5.06
N GLY A 322 15.43 0.80 -5.67
CA GLY A 322 16.30 1.12 -6.80
C GLY A 322 17.70 1.60 -6.40
N GLU A 323 17.87 2.24 -5.24
CA GLU A 323 19.15 2.87 -4.85
C GLU A 323 19.35 2.91 -3.32
N MET A 324 19.13 1.79 -2.60
CA MET A 324 19.62 1.71 -1.21
C MET A 324 21.13 1.95 -1.20
N GLN A 325 21.58 3.01 -0.52
CA GLN A 325 22.99 3.26 -0.25
C GLN A 325 23.25 3.07 1.24
N ILE A 326 24.16 2.15 1.58
CA ILE A 326 24.61 1.93 2.95
C ILE A 326 25.99 2.56 3.06
N ASP A 327 26.12 3.62 3.86
CA ASP A 327 27.43 4.17 4.19
C ASP A 327 28.14 3.22 5.17
N PRO A 328 29.22 2.53 4.75
CA PRO A 328 29.88 1.54 5.59
C PRO A 328 30.49 2.13 6.87
N GLN A 329 30.83 3.42 6.89
CA GLN A 329 31.41 4.09 8.05
C GLN A 329 30.38 4.43 9.13
N ARG A 330 29.11 4.50 8.76
CA ARG A 330 27.98 4.72 9.67
C ARG A 330 27.23 3.44 10.04
N CYS A 331 27.56 2.35 9.36
CA CYS A 331 26.87 1.07 9.51
C CYS A 331 27.58 0.12 10.47
N ALA A 332 26.79 -0.61 11.24
CA ALA A 332 27.16 -1.85 11.90
C ALA A 332 26.27 -3.00 11.40
N MET A 333 26.79 -4.22 11.42
CA MET A 333 26.02 -5.43 11.19
C MET A 333 25.90 -6.23 12.48
N ILE A 334 24.69 -6.60 12.85
CA ILE A 334 24.40 -7.51 13.96
C ILE A 334 24.19 -8.91 13.41
N ILE A 335 24.92 -9.87 13.99
CA ILE A 335 24.72 -11.31 13.81
C ILE A 335 24.24 -11.85 15.15
N GLN A 336 22.93 -12.07 15.31
CA GLN A 336 22.36 -12.48 16.61
C GLN A 336 21.85 -13.91 16.63
N ASP A 337 22.06 -14.60 17.75
CA ASP A 337 21.49 -15.91 18.06
C ASP A 337 21.80 -17.00 17.02
N MET A 338 22.86 -16.82 16.22
CA MET A 338 23.37 -17.81 15.26
C MET A 338 24.25 -18.85 15.99
N GLN A 339 23.67 -19.50 17.00
CA GLN A 339 24.32 -20.48 17.87
C GLN A 339 23.80 -21.90 17.59
N ASN A 340 24.60 -22.92 17.91
CA ASN A 340 24.28 -24.31 17.56
C ASN A 340 22.94 -24.78 18.12
N ASP A 341 22.59 -24.41 19.36
CA ASP A 341 21.32 -24.79 19.97
C ASP A 341 20.09 -24.27 19.23
N VAL A 342 20.25 -23.19 18.47
CA VAL A 342 19.14 -22.51 17.81
C VAL A 342 18.88 -23.07 16.41
N ILE A 343 19.92 -23.27 15.60
CA ILE A 343 19.76 -23.52 14.16
C ILE A 343 20.43 -24.80 13.64
N MET A 344 21.12 -25.57 14.49
CA MET A 344 21.76 -26.83 14.08
C MET A 344 20.96 -28.04 14.52
N ASP A 345 21.05 -29.11 13.73
CA ASP A 345 20.52 -30.41 14.14
C ASP A 345 21.28 -30.90 15.39
N GLY A 346 20.56 -31.43 16.37
CA GLY A 346 21.12 -31.84 17.67
C GLY A 346 21.25 -30.70 18.69
N GLY A 347 20.91 -29.47 18.33
CA GLY A 347 20.77 -28.35 19.26
C GLY A 347 19.54 -28.46 20.16
N ALA A 348 19.52 -27.72 21.27
CA ALA A 348 18.42 -27.71 22.23
C ALA A 348 17.05 -27.36 21.62
N PHE A 349 17.00 -26.56 20.56
CA PHE A 349 15.77 -26.19 19.84
C PHE A 349 15.57 -26.98 18.54
N ALA A 350 16.21 -28.13 18.36
CA ALA A 350 16.14 -28.88 17.10
C ALA A 350 14.70 -29.26 16.69
N GLU A 351 13.83 -29.52 17.66
CA GLU A 351 12.43 -29.90 17.43
C GLU A 351 11.49 -28.70 17.20
N SER A 352 11.97 -27.47 17.33
CA SER A 352 11.15 -26.25 17.15
C SER A 352 10.81 -25.95 15.68
N GLY A 353 11.47 -26.62 14.74
CA GLY A 353 11.46 -26.28 13.31
C GLY A 353 12.53 -25.27 12.89
N ALA A 354 13.20 -24.61 13.85
CA ALA A 354 14.20 -23.58 13.56
C ALA A 354 15.36 -24.06 12.66
N PRO A 355 16.00 -25.24 12.88
CA PRO A 355 17.03 -25.72 11.96
C PRO A 355 16.52 -25.98 10.54
N ALA A 356 15.28 -26.49 10.40
CA ALA A 356 14.69 -26.78 9.10
C ALA A 356 14.46 -25.50 8.29
N HIS A 357 13.88 -24.47 8.91
CA HIS A 357 13.68 -23.19 8.25
C HIS A 357 15.00 -22.43 8.03
N ALA A 358 15.98 -22.54 8.94
CA ALA A 358 17.32 -22.01 8.72
C ALA A 358 17.99 -22.59 7.46
N ARG A 359 17.86 -23.91 7.23
CA ARG A 359 18.31 -24.55 5.99
C ARG A 359 17.53 -24.07 4.78
N GLN A 360 16.20 -23.98 4.88
CA GLN A 360 15.34 -23.50 3.79
C GLN A 360 15.70 -22.08 3.34
N GLN A 361 16.01 -21.19 4.29
CA GLN A 361 16.42 -19.80 4.01
C GLN A 361 17.88 -19.67 3.56
N HIS A 362 18.68 -20.74 3.61
CA HIS A 362 20.13 -20.67 3.45
C HIS A 362 20.79 -19.62 4.36
N VAL A 363 20.22 -19.45 5.57
CA VAL A 363 20.48 -18.29 6.43
C VAL A 363 21.96 -18.15 6.82
N VAL A 364 22.64 -19.27 7.10
CA VAL A 364 24.06 -19.26 7.49
C VAL A 364 24.92 -18.73 6.34
N GLU A 365 24.68 -19.20 5.11
CA GLU A 365 25.44 -18.77 3.94
C GLU A 365 25.13 -17.32 3.57
N ASN A 366 23.87 -16.89 3.65
CA ASN A 366 23.49 -15.51 3.36
C ASN A 366 24.10 -14.53 4.37
N VAL A 367 24.01 -14.83 5.68
CA VAL A 367 24.66 -14.02 6.73
C VAL A 367 26.16 -13.96 6.51
N ARG A 368 26.80 -15.08 6.15
CA ARG A 368 28.24 -15.14 5.85
C ARG A 368 28.58 -14.22 4.68
N ARG A 369 27.85 -14.29 3.56
CA ARG A 369 28.06 -13.45 2.37
C ARG A 369 27.95 -11.96 2.70
N VAL A 370 26.90 -11.56 3.43
CA VAL A 370 26.71 -10.17 3.84
C VAL A 370 27.82 -9.72 4.79
N ALA A 371 28.22 -10.55 5.76
CA ALA A 371 29.28 -10.23 6.71
C ALA A 371 30.65 -10.08 6.03
N GLU A 372 30.96 -10.85 4.99
CA GLU A 372 32.19 -10.66 4.20
C GLU A 372 32.19 -9.34 3.44
N ALA A 373 31.09 -9.02 2.75
CA ALA A 373 30.94 -7.75 2.04
C ALA A 373 31.03 -6.55 3.00
N ALA A 374 30.38 -6.65 4.15
CA ALA A 374 30.39 -5.65 5.20
C ALA A 374 31.80 -5.41 5.75
N ARG A 375 32.56 -6.48 6.08
CA ARG A 375 33.95 -6.37 6.54
C ARG A 375 34.86 -5.73 5.47
N ALA A 376 34.72 -6.14 4.21
CA ALA A 376 35.50 -5.59 3.10
C ALA A 376 35.32 -4.06 2.93
N ARG A 377 34.23 -3.50 3.46
CA ARG A 377 33.91 -2.08 3.42
C ARG A 377 34.08 -1.35 4.76
N GLY A 378 34.54 -2.03 5.82
CA GLY A 378 34.78 -1.41 7.12
C GLY A 378 33.50 -1.20 7.97
N VAL A 379 32.44 -1.95 7.69
CA VAL A 379 31.27 -2.05 8.58
C VAL A 379 31.69 -2.74 9.89
N ALA A 380 31.26 -2.20 11.02
CA ALA A 380 31.51 -2.84 12.32
C ALA A 380 30.64 -4.09 12.47
N ILE A 381 31.25 -5.26 12.72
CA ILE A 381 30.51 -6.50 12.96
C ILE A 381 30.33 -6.72 14.46
N ILE A 382 29.09 -6.98 14.89
CA ILE A 382 28.73 -7.21 16.28
C ILE A 382 27.98 -8.54 16.38
N HIS A 383 28.60 -9.51 17.03
CA HIS A 383 27.96 -10.77 17.39
C HIS A 383 27.17 -10.58 18.67
N VAL A 384 25.92 -11.00 18.66
CA VAL A 384 25.04 -10.96 19.81
C VAL A 384 24.68 -12.39 20.18
N TRP A 385 25.16 -12.85 21.33
CA TRP A 385 24.93 -14.22 21.79
C TRP A 385 23.96 -14.24 22.95
N PHE A 386 22.94 -15.08 22.87
CA PHE A 386 22.20 -15.44 24.06
C PHE A 386 23.04 -16.43 24.86
N VAL A 387 23.42 -16.10 26.09
CA VAL A 387 24.25 -16.97 26.93
C VAL A 387 23.62 -17.13 28.30
N VAL A 388 23.42 -18.37 28.71
CA VAL A 388 22.91 -18.74 30.03
C VAL A 388 24.06 -19.27 30.87
N GLU A 389 24.23 -18.78 32.09
CA GLU A 389 25.23 -19.35 33.00
C GLU A 389 24.80 -20.76 33.47
N PRO A 390 25.73 -21.68 33.79
CA PRO A 390 25.39 -22.97 34.36
C PRO A 390 24.48 -22.83 35.60
N GLY A 391 23.32 -23.50 35.58
CA GLY A 391 22.29 -23.36 36.62
C GLY A 391 21.36 -22.14 36.46
N ALA A 392 21.51 -21.40 35.36
CA ALA A 392 20.71 -20.24 34.97
C ALA A 392 20.58 -19.09 35.99
N PRO A 393 21.61 -18.77 36.82
CA PRO A 393 21.52 -17.58 37.68
C PRO A 393 21.36 -16.31 36.84
N GLY A 394 20.46 -15.42 37.26
CA GLY A 394 20.19 -14.15 36.57
C GLY A 394 19.16 -14.23 35.44
N VAL A 395 18.70 -15.43 35.05
CA VAL A 395 17.58 -15.58 34.13
C VAL A 395 16.27 -15.30 34.88
N THR A 396 15.50 -14.32 34.41
CA THR A 396 14.19 -14.02 34.98
C THR A 396 13.14 -14.94 34.35
N LEU A 397 12.51 -15.80 35.16
CA LEU A 397 11.47 -16.74 34.72
C LEU A 397 10.10 -16.07 34.79
N ASN A 398 9.88 -15.07 33.95
CA ASN A 398 8.62 -14.31 33.89
C ASN A 398 7.79 -14.58 32.62
N ALA A 399 8.22 -15.52 31.79
CA ALA A 399 7.53 -15.93 30.57
C ALA A 399 7.88 -17.37 30.20
N PRO A 400 6.96 -18.12 29.55
CA PRO A 400 7.19 -19.52 29.15
C PRO A 400 8.43 -19.73 28.29
N LEU A 401 8.83 -18.72 27.51
CA LEU A 401 10.04 -18.76 26.70
C LEU A 401 11.32 -18.89 27.54
N PHE A 402 11.41 -18.18 28.67
CA PHE A 402 12.58 -18.22 29.55
C PHE A 402 12.59 -19.47 30.42
N GLU A 403 11.41 -19.99 30.77
CA GLU A 403 11.26 -21.30 31.42
C GLU A 403 11.77 -22.40 30.49
N GLY A 404 11.27 -22.45 29.24
CA GLY A 404 11.69 -23.43 28.24
C GLY A 404 13.18 -23.40 27.90
N LEU A 405 13.79 -22.21 27.90
CA LEU A 405 15.23 -22.01 27.76
C LEU A 405 16.02 -22.74 28.86
N VAL A 406 15.60 -22.60 30.12
CA VAL A 406 16.26 -23.22 31.27
C VAL A 406 16.02 -24.72 31.29
N ASP A 407 14.79 -25.16 31.04
CA ASP A 407 14.41 -26.57 31.02
C ASP A 407 15.17 -27.35 29.94
N SER A 408 15.36 -26.73 28.77
CA SER A 408 16.11 -27.32 27.65
C SER A 408 17.63 -27.24 27.82
N LYS A 409 18.12 -26.57 28.89
CA LYS A 409 19.55 -26.28 29.10
C LYS A 409 20.19 -25.62 27.87
N ALA A 410 19.43 -24.75 27.21
CA ALA A 410 19.83 -24.15 25.95
C ALA A 410 20.83 -23.01 26.18
N MET A 411 21.81 -22.92 25.29
CA MET A 411 22.82 -21.88 25.18
C MET A 411 23.61 -21.66 26.49
N VAL A 412 23.84 -22.75 27.23
CA VAL A 412 24.65 -22.73 28.46
C VAL A 412 26.11 -22.43 28.13
N ARG A 413 26.71 -21.47 28.84
CA ARG A 413 28.10 -21.04 28.64
C ARG A 413 29.06 -22.24 28.60
N GLY A 414 29.93 -22.25 27.60
CA GLY A 414 30.94 -23.29 27.41
C GLY A 414 30.42 -24.59 26.82
N SER A 415 29.10 -24.72 26.59
CA SER A 415 28.54 -25.85 25.86
C SER A 415 28.74 -25.69 24.34
N TRP A 416 28.66 -26.81 23.60
CA TRP A 416 28.60 -26.77 22.14
C TRP A 416 27.40 -25.95 21.66
N GLY A 417 26.26 -26.09 22.35
CA GLY A 417 25.02 -25.39 22.03
C GLY A 417 25.11 -23.87 22.06
N ALA A 418 25.92 -23.32 22.98
CA ALA A 418 26.18 -21.89 23.09
C ALA A 418 27.21 -21.36 22.08
N ALA A 419 27.99 -22.23 21.43
CA ALA A 419 28.98 -21.80 20.45
C ALA A 419 28.29 -21.31 19.16
N PRO A 420 28.90 -20.35 18.43
CA PRO A 420 28.40 -19.94 17.13
C PRO A 420 28.39 -21.12 16.15
N VAL A 421 27.50 -21.07 15.17
CA VAL A 421 27.51 -22.04 14.08
C VAL A 421 28.76 -21.90 13.23
N SER A 422 29.18 -23.02 12.63
CA SER A 422 30.37 -23.06 11.80
C SER A 422 30.27 -22.08 10.62
N GLY A 423 31.31 -21.27 10.43
CA GLY A 423 31.39 -20.25 9.37
C GLY A 423 30.94 -18.85 9.79
N LEU A 424 30.34 -18.70 10.97
CA LEU A 424 29.92 -17.42 11.55
C LEU A 424 30.65 -17.08 12.85
N GLU A 425 31.84 -17.65 13.07
CA GLU A 425 32.66 -17.34 14.23
C GLU A 425 33.13 -15.86 14.22
N PRO A 426 33.21 -15.19 15.38
CA PRO A 426 33.80 -13.86 15.49
C PRO A 426 35.25 -13.85 15.00
N ARG A 427 35.60 -12.80 14.25
CA ARG A 427 36.96 -12.57 13.73
C ARG A 427 37.66 -11.48 14.53
N PRO A 428 39.01 -11.39 14.45
CA PRO A 428 39.74 -10.26 15.04
C PRO A 428 39.17 -8.92 14.54
N GLY A 429 38.76 -8.06 15.48
CA GLY A 429 38.14 -6.77 15.19
C GLY A 429 36.61 -6.76 15.26
N ASP A 430 35.94 -7.93 15.24
CA ASP A 430 34.52 -8.02 15.54
C ASP A 430 34.27 -7.79 17.04
N PHE A 431 33.11 -7.25 17.38
CA PHE A 431 32.64 -7.18 18.76
C PHE A 431 31.77 -8.39 19.10
N VAL A 432 31.79 -8.79 20.37
CA VAL A 432 30.86 -9.79 20.92
C VAL A 432 30.16 -9.17 22.11
N VAL A 433 28.83 -9.25 22.12
CA VAL A 433 27.99 -8.89 23.27
C VAL A 433 27.12 -10.08 23.64
N GLU A 434 26.89 -10.24 24.93
CA GLU A 434 26.08 -11.33 25.47
C GLU A 434 24.78 -10.76 26.04
N LYS A 435 23.67 -11.46 25.81
CA LYS A 435 22.34 -11.12 26.30
C LYS A 435 21.72 -12.30 27.03
N MET A 436 20.80 -12.00 27.93
CA MET A 436 19.89 -12.97 28.57
C MET A 436 18.42 -12.62 28.32
N ARG A 437 18.15 -11.80 27.30
CA ARG A 437 16.82 -11.32 26.88
C ARG A 437 16.71 -11.38 25.36
N MET A 438 15.49 -11.22 24.83
CA MET A 438 15.25 -11.33 23.38
C MET A 438 15.92 -10.20 22.60
N SER A 439 15.73 -8.96 23.03
CA SER A 439 16.33 -7.77 22.41
C SER A 439 17.84 -7.71 22.70
N ALA A 440 18.64 -7.44 21.67
CA ALA A 440 20.09 -7.25 21.78
C ALA A 440 20.48 -6.00 22.59
N TRP A 441 19.52 -5.13 22.87
CA TRP A 441 19.73 -3.90 23.66
C TRP A 441 19.69 -4.15 25.17
N GLU A 442 19.01 -5.20 25.61
CA GLU A 442 18.67 -5.39 27.02
C GLU A 442 19.83 -6.02 27.81
N GLY A 443 20.41 -5.23 28.72
CA GLY A 443 21.50 -5.67 29.59
C GLY A 443 22.85 -5.85 28.90
N THR A 444 23.01 -5.37 27.65
CA THR A 444 24.23 -5.54 26.86
C THR A 444 25.01 -4.23 26.69
N ARG A 445 26.21 -4.33 26.12
CA ARG A 445 27.05 -3.18 25.73
C ARG A 445 26.80 -2.70 24.30
N LEU A 446 25.75 -3.18 23.62
CA LEU A 446 25.48 -2.87 22.21
C LEU A 446 25.43 -1.36 21.94
N GLU A 447 24.61 -0.62 22.68
CA GLU A 447 24.43 0.81 22.48
C GLU A 447 25.73 1.60 22.75
N THR A 448 26.51 1.16 23.73
CA THR A 448 27.83 1.75 24.03
C THR A 448 28.80 1.57 22.86
N ILE A 449 28.84 0.38 22.25
CA ILE A 449 29.69 0.09 21.09
C ILE A 449 29.26 0.95 19.90
N LEU A 450 27.97 0.96 19.57
CA LEU A 450 27.43 1.72 18.44
C LEU A 450 27.74 3.22 18.58
N LYS A 451 27.51 3.80 19.76
CA LYS A 451 27.85 5.21 20.04
C LYS A 451 29.35 5.48 19.96
N ALA A 452 30.18 4.63 20.56
CA ALA A 452 31.64 4.81 20.57
C ALA A 452 32.27 4.66 19.17
N THR A 453 31.62 3.89 18.29
CA THR A 453 32.08 3.66 16.91
C THR A 453 31.39 4.56 15.88
N GLY A 454 30.49 5.45 16.33
CA GLY A 454 29.79 6.42 15.48
C GLY A 454 28.79 5.79 14.51
N ARG A 455 28.19 4.66 14.86
CA ARG A 455 27.27 3.90 13.99
C ARG A 455 25.83 4.23 14.32
N ASP A 456 25.06 4.55 13.30
CA ASP A 456 23.62 4.87 13.40
C ASP A 456 22.76 4.09 12.40
N MET A 457 23.37 3.25 11.55
CA MET A 457 22.71 2.27 10.69
C MET A 457 23.02 0.84 11.14
N ILE A 458 22.03 -0.05 11.15
CA ILE A 458 22.19 -1.43 11.61
C ILE A 458 21.62 -2.42 10.59
N ILE A 459 22.47 -3.26 10.01
CA ILE A 459 22.06 -4.47 9.29
C ILE A 459 21.82 -5.56 10.33
N ASN A 460 20.55 -5.86 10.61
CA ASN A 460 20.12 -6.74 11.67
C ASN A 460 19.80 -8.13 11.10
N THR A 461 20.66 -9.12 11.40
CA THR A 461 20.54 -10.50 10.92
C THR A 461 20.48 -11.49 12.07
N GLY A 462 20.06 -12.72 11.81
CA GLY A 462 20.13 -13.79 12.80
C GLY A 462 18.88 -14.64 12.97
N ALA A 463 18.88 -15.46 14.02
CA ALA A 463 17.79 -16.38 14.31
C ALA A 463 16.68 -15.74 15.17
N TRP A 464 15.52 -16.39 15.15
CA TRP A 464 14.25 -15.94 15.72
C TRP A 464 13.74 -14.63 15.13
N THR A 465 13.36 -14.66 13.85
CA THR A 465 12.81 -13.51 13.12
C THR A 465 11.73 -12.76 13.90
N ASN A 466 10.73 -13.47 14.43
CA ASN A 466 9.61 -12.93 15.21
C ASN A 466 9.90 -12.70 16.70
N MET A 467 11.11 -13.00 17.17
CA MET A 467 11.52 -12.72 18.55
C MET A 467 12.77 -11.86 18.56
N SER A 468 13.98 -12.42 18.60
CA SER A 468 15.20 -11.64 18.82
C SER A 468 15.42 -10.58 17.73
N VAL A 469 15.30 -10.96 16.45
CA VAL A 469 15.48 -10.01 15.34
C VAL A 469 14.45 -8.89 15.42
N GLU A 470 13.17 -9.22 15.55
CA GLU A 470 12.09 -8.24 15.65
C GLU A 470 12.21 -7.33 16.87
N HIS A 471 12.49 -7.87 18.05
CA HIS A 471 12.66 -7.08 19.27
C HIS A 471 13.85 -6.13 19.13
N THR A 472 14.99 -6.62 18.62
CA THR A 472 16.17 -5.80 18.36
C THR A 472 15.89 -4.70 17.34
N ALA A 473 15.15 -4.98 16.27
CA ALA A 473 14.76 -4.00 15.26
C ALA A 473 13.82 -2.93 15.83
N ARG A 474 12.75 -3.33 16.52
CA ARG A 474 11.79 -2.40 17.14
C ARG A 474 12.45 -1.46 18.13
N THR A 475 13.23 -2.01 19.06
CA THR A 475 13.94 -1.20 20.05
C THR A 475 15.02 -0.32 19.41
N GLY A 476 15.70 -0.81 18.35
CA GLY A 476 16.69 -0.02 17.62
C GLY A 476 16.07 1.19 16.93
N ALA A 477 14.93 0.99 16.27
CA ALA A 477 14.18 2.07 15.64
C ALA A 477 13.69 3.11 16.65
N ASP A 478 13.16 2.67 17.80
CA ASP A 478 12.72 3.55 18.90
C ASP A 478 13.89 4.36 19.50
N LYS A 479 15.09 3.77 19.52
CA LYS A 479 16.34 4.45 19.92
C LYS A 479 16.93 5.35 18.82
N GLY A 480 16.30 5.44 17.65
CA GLY A 480 16.71 6.32 16.54
C GLY A 480 17.73 5.73 15.57
N TYR A 481 18.00 4.43 15.61
CA TYR A 481 18.87 3.77 14.62
C TYR A 481 18.08 3.44 13.36
N PHE A 482 18.74 3.57 12.21
CA PHE A 482 18.17 3.14 10.93
C PHE A 482 18.39 1.64 10.76
N MET A 483 17.31 0.87 10.88
CA MET A 483 17.35 -0.60 10.86
C MET A 483 17.15 -1.14 9.45
N ILE A 484 17.97 -2.11 9.05
CA ILE A 484 17.90 -2.85 7.79
C ILE A 484 17.82 -4.33 8.13
N VAL A 485 16.82 -5.05 7.63
CA VAL A 485 16.64 -6.49 7.88
C VAL A 485 16.62 -7.22 6.54
N PRO A 486 17.73 -7.84 6.11
CA PRO A 486 17.70 -8.77 4.99
C PRO A 486 16.98 -10.06 5.42
N GLU A 487 15.77 -10.29 4.91
CA GLU A 487 14.86 -11.35 5.36
C GLU A 487 15.45 -12.75 5.18
N ASP A 488 16.18 -12.96 4.09
CA ASP A 488 16.91 -14.19 3.75
C ASP A 488 18.18 -14.40 4.61
N CYS A 489 18.54 -13.42 5.44
CA CYS A 489 19.53 -13.53 6.52
C CYS A 489 18.88 -13.70 7.90
N CYS A 490 17.58 -14.02 7.94
CA CYS A 490 16.83 -14.29 9.15
C CYS A 490 16.10 -15.63 9.10
N SER A 491 15.96 -16.29 10.25
CA SER A 491 15.20 -17.56 10.35
C SER A 491 14.42 -17.66 11.66
N THR A 492 13.39 -18.51 11.71
CA THR A 492 12.64 -18.87 12.92
C THR A 492 12.06 -20.28 12.75
N MET A 493 11.01 -20.64 13.47
CA MET A 493 10.39 -21.98 13.49
C MET A 493 9.91 -22.46 12.12
N ASN A 494 9.27 -21.60 11.33
CA ASN A 494 8.75 -21.91 10.00
C ASN A 494 8.45 -20.62 9.21
N ALA A 495 8.01 -20.79 7.97
CA ALA A 495 7.68 -19.68 7.07
C ALA A 495 6.54 -18.80 7.60
N ASP A 496 5.53 -19.34 8.27
CA ASP A 496 4.40 -18.55 8.77
C ASP A 496 4.83 -17.55 9.85
N TRP A 497 5.60 -18.02 10.84
CA TRP A 497 6.16 -17.17 11.89
C TRP A 497 7.17 -16.15 11.33
N HIS A 498 7.95 -16.56 10.33
CA HIS A 498 8.88 -15.67 9.64
C HIS A 498 8.13 -14.55 8.93
N ASN A 499 7.16 -14.92 8.10
CA ASN A 499 6.35 -14.00 7.30
C ASN A 499 5.49 -13.08 8.17
N ALA A 500 5.00 -13.55 9.33
CA ALA A 500 4.30 -12.68 10.28
C ALA A 500 5.17 -11.52 10.77
N ALA A 501 6.44 -11.79 11.08
CA ALA A 501 7.39 -10.75 11.48
C ALA A 501 7.80 -9.88 10.29
N ILE A 502 8.21 -10.50 9.19
CA ILE A 502 8.73 -9.83 7.99
C ILE A 502 7.69 -8.97 7.30
N ASN A 503 6.44 -9.44 7.14
CA ASN A 503 5.42 -8.76 6.34
C ASN A 503 4.63 -7.71 7.13
N PHE A 504 4.64 -7.76 8.47
CA PHE A 504 3.82 -6.87 9.30
C PHE A 504 4.65 -6.10 10.33
N ALA A 505 5.36 -6.81 11.20
CA ALA A 505 6.05 -6.18 12.32
C ALA A 505 7.26 -5.34 11.90
N LEU A 506 8.15 -5.94 11.12
CA LEU A 506 9.45 -5.39 10.75
C LEU A 506 9.34 -4.28 9.69
N GLN A 507 8.31 -4.31 8.84
CA GLN A 507 8.04 -3.26 7.84
C GLN A 507 7.84 -1.87 8.46
N ASN A 508 7.38 -1.80 9.72
CA ASN A 508 7.11 -0.54 10.41
C ASN A 508 8.36 0.09 11.05
N VAL A 509 9.41 -0.71 11.29
CA VAL A 509 10.57 -0.31 12.11
C VAL A 509 11.91 -0.49 11.40
N SER A 510 11.93 -1.12 10.23
CA SER A 510 13.15 -1.41 9.48
C SER A 510 12.89 -1.42 7.98
N VAL A 511 13.95 -1.24 7.19
CA VAL A 511 13.91 -1.58 5.78
C VAL A 511 14.13 -3.08 5.63
N VAL A 512 13.05 -3.79 5.29
CA VAL A 512 13.10 -5.22 4.98
C VAL A 512 13.54 -5.41 3.52
N THR A 513 14.54 -6.25 3.30
CA THR A 513 15.17 -6.47 1.98
C THR A 513 15.77 -7.87 1.90
N ASN A 514 16.78 -8.11 1.05
CA ASN A 514 17.52 -9.37 0.94
C ASN A 514 19.04 -9.15 0.92
N ALA A 515 19.79 -10.25 1.07
CA ALA A 515 21.25 -10.26 1.15
C ALA A 515 21.90 -9.61 -0.07
N ASP A 516 21.42 -9.94 -1.27
CA ASP A 516 21.98 -9.41 -2.54
C ASP A 516 21.82 -7.89 -2.64
N THR A 517 20.69 -7.36 -2.18
CA THR A 517 20.43 -5.91 -2.14
C THR A 517 21.35 -5.23 -1.14
N VAL A 518 21.55 -5.79 0.05
CA VAL A 518 22.46 -5.25 1.06
C VAL A 518 23.92 -5.26 0.56
N ILE A 519 24.36 -6.36 -0.04
CA ILE A 519 25.72 -6.48 -0.60
C ILE A 519 25.93 -5.44 -1.69
N LYS A 520 24.95 -5.27 -2.59
CA LYS A 520 25.01 -4.24 -3.64
C LYS A 520 25.02 -2.82 -3.04
N ALA A 521 24.28 -2.58 -1.97
CA ALA A 521 24.14 -1.27 -1.33
C ALA A 521 25.38 -0.82 -0.53
N LEU A 522 26.20 -1.78 -0.06
CA LEU A 522 27.52 -1.51 0.53
C LEU A 522 28.56 -1.08 -0.52
N GLY A 523 28.20 -1.23 -1.80
CA GLY A 523 29.02 -1.02 -2.99
C GLY A 523 29.97 -2.16 -3.23
#